data_AF-A0AAE5XIB9-F1
#
_entry.id   AF-A0AAE5XIB9-F1
#
_cell.length_a   1.000
_cell.length_b   1.000
_cell.length_c   1.000
_cell.angle_alpha   90.00
_cell.angle_beta   90.00
_cell.angle_gamma   90.00
#
_symmetry.space_group_name_H-M   'P 1'
#
loop_
_entity.id
_entity.type
_entity.pdbx_description
1 polymer ?
#
loop_
_entity_poly.entity_id
_entity_poly.type
_entity_poly.pdbx_seq_one_letter_code
_entity_poly.pdbx_strand_id
1 'polypeptide(L)'
;MMTEFSVEETQLAHYDGCRYALFHQEVPLSYLEALQLLEENPAFRAFFNSIFASADSPGYFWESPPLSSVNENQACEFVLINSGPLTRLQPDWRPFAKPFRASRQSDLVAAFNNLGGDARLVSPRPQTKQCDYAHLARFIRNAPPQQVDAFWIYLARETLARIGEQPVWLSTAGLGVSWLHARICVTPKYYRYAPYAAHPA
;
A
#
# COMPACT_ATOMS: atom_id res chain seq x y z
N MET A 1 7.25 19.53 -22.16
CA MET A 1 8.09 18.51 -21.51
C MET A 1 7.16 17.39 -21.12
N MET A 2 7.35 16.17 -21.62
CA MET A 2 6.54 15.02 -21.18
C MET A 2 6.93 14.71 -19.73
N THR A 3 5.95 14.55 -18.85
CA THR A 3 6.16 14.07 -17.48
C THR A 3 6.65 12.63 -17.53
N GLU A 4 7.73 12.31 -16.81
CA GLU A 4 8.35 10.98 -16.81
C GLU A 4 7.36 9.89 -16.35
N PHE A 5 6.67 10.13 -15.24
CA PHE A 5 5.59 9.29 -14.73
C PHE A 5 4.25 10.03 -14.76
N SER A 6 3.18 9.32 -15.08
CA SER A 6 1.82 9.85 -15.11
C SER A 6 0.80 8.83 -14.59
N VAL A 7 -0.37 9.33 -14.19
CA VAL A 7 -1.47 8.53 -13.66
C VAL A 7 -2.75 8.90 -14.40
N GLU A 8 -3.52 7.88 -14.77
CA GLU A 8 -4.91 8.05 -15.20
C GLU A 8 -5.83 7.73 -14.03
N GLU A 9 -6.66 8.69 -13.64
CA GLU A 9 -7.67 8.54 -12.60
C GLU A 9 -9.05 8.33 -13.23
N THR A 10 -9.74 7.27 -12.82
CA THR A 10 -11.11 6.95 -13.27
C THR A 10 -12.03 6.74 -12.07
N GLN A 11 -13.14 7.49 -12.01
CA GLN A 11 -14.18 7.28 -11.00
C GLN A 11 -14.77 5.86 -11.13
N LEU A 12 -14.89 5.14 -10.02
CA LEU A 12 -15.48 3.81 -10.01
C LEU A 12 -17.01 3.88 -10.06
N ALA A 13 -17.61 3.13 -10.98
CA ALA A 13 -19.07 2.97 -11.02
C ALA A 13 -19.53 2.18 -9.79
N HIS A 14 -20.53 2.70 -9.07
CA HIS A 14 -21.14 2.09 -7.88
C HIS A 14 -20.23 1.98 -6.63
N TYR A 15 -19.06 2.62 -6.63
CA TYR A 15 -18.19 2.72 -5.46
C TYR A 15 -17.86 4.19 -5.17
N ASP A 16 -17.72 4.53 -3.89
CA ASP A 16 -17.18 5.82 -3.46
C ASP A 16 -15.64 5.75 -3.49
N GLY A 17 -15.06 5.98 -4.67
CA GLY A 17 -13.62 5.89 -4.88
C GLY A 17 -13.21 5.93 -6.35
N CYS A 18 -11.89 5.93 -6.58
CA CYS A 18 -11.28 6.03 -7.90
C CYS A 18 -10.31 4.87 -8.15
N ARG A 19 -10.14 4.53 -9.42
CA ARG A 19 -9.07 3.66 -9.94
C ARG A 19 -7.95 4.52 -10.50
N TYR A 20 -6.72 4.10 -10.29
CA TYR A 20 -5.51 4.77 -10.73
C TYR A 20 -4.69 3.79 -11.55
N ALA A 21 -4.45 4.10 -12.83
CA ALA A 21 -3.55 3.34 -13.72
C ALA A 21 -2.25 4.10 -13.91
N LEU A 22 -1.11 3.41 -13.83
CA LEU A 22 0.22 4.03 -13.80
C LEU A 22 0.96 3.91 -15.13
N PHE A 23 1.63 4.98 -15.52
CA PHE A 23 2.35 5.07 -16.80
C PHE A 23 3.75 5.63 -16.60
N HIS A 24 4.67 5.20 -17.47
CA HIS A 24 6.00 5.77 -17.64
C HIS A 24 6.16 6.14 -19.12
N GLN A 25 6.37 7.43 -19.39
CA GLN A 25 6.47 7.96 -20.76
C GLN A 25 5.26 7.56 -21.63
N GLU A 26 4.04 7.67 -21.09
CA GLU A 26 2.76 7.29 -21.74
C GLU A 26 2.57 5.79 -22.02
N VAL A 27 3.49 4.94 -21.59
CA VAL A 27 3.35 3.48 -21.66
C VAL A 27 2.86 2.96 -20.31
N PRO A 28 1.83 2.10 -20.24
CA PRO A 28 1.41 1.49 -18.99
C PRO A 28 2.56 0.76 -18.32
N LEU A 29 2.83 1.07 -17.05
CA LEU A 29 3.76 0.29 -16.24
C LEU A 29 3.13 -1.04 -15.88
N SER A 30 3.89 -2.13 -15.91
CA SER A 30 3.46 -3.40 -15.32
C SER A 30 3.56 -3.39 -13.78
N TYR A 31 2.93 -4.34 -13.09
CA TYR A 31 3.13 -4.49 -11.64
C TYR A 31 4.58 -4.79 -11.28
N LEU A 32 5.24 -5.65 -12.04
CA LEU A 32 6.65 -5.98 -11.81
C LEU A 32 7.53 -4.73 -11.90
N GLU A 33 7.37 -3.93 -12.96
CA GLU A 33 8.11 -2.67 -13.14
C GLU A 33 7.76 -1.66 -12.04
N ALA A 34 6.48 -1.49 -11.70
CA ALA A 34 6.07 -0.57 -10.64
C ALA A 34 6.68 -0.97 -9.28
N LEU A 35 6.72 -2.25 -8.95
CA LEU A 35 7.35 -2.73 -7.70
C LEU A 35 8.87 -2.53 -7.71
N GLN A 36 9.54 -2.80 -8.83
CA GLN A 36 10.98 -2.53 -8.99
C GLN A 36 11.27 -1.03 -8.84
N LEU A 37 10.45 -0.16 -9.45
CA LEU A 37 10.56 1.28 -9.32
C LEU A 37 10.27 1.77 -7.89
N LEU A 38 9.30 1.18 -7.18
CA LEU A 38 9.08 1.48 -5.76
C LEU A 38 10.31 1.13 -4.92
N GLU A 39 11.01 0.04 -5.23
CA GLU A 39 12.23 -0.34 -4.51
C GLU A 39 13.41 0.58 -4.85
N GLU A 40 13.63 0.90 -6.13
CA GLU A 40 14.90 1.44 -6.60
C GLU A 40 14.85 2.94 -6.93
N ASN A 41 13.70 3.46 -7.37
CA ASN A 41 13.59 4.79 -7.98
C ASN A 41 12.93 5.82 -7.03
N PRO A 42 13.69 6.79 -6.48
CA PRO A 42 13.12 7.83 -5.61
C PRO A 42 12.17 8.79 -6.32
N ALA A 43 12.36 9.06 -7.61
CA ALA A 43 11.45 9.91 -8.38
C ALA A 43 10.09 9.23 -8.56
N PHE A 44 10.08 7.91 -8.81
CA PHE A 44 8.84 7.14 -8.86
C PHE A 44 8.12 7.12 -7.51
N ARG A 45 8.84 6.93 -6.38
CA ARG A 45 8.23 7.02 -5.05
C ARG A 45 7.64 8.40 -4.77
N ALA A 46 8.33 9.48 -5.15
CA ALA A 46 7.80 10.83 -5.02
C ALA A 46 6.51 11.02 -5.85
N PHE A 47 6.49 10.55 -7.09
CA PHE A 47 5.30 10.54 -7.95
C PHE A 47 4.17 9.71 -7.31
N PHE A 48 4.44 8.47 -6.91
CA PHE A 48 3.47 7.56 -6.32
C PHE A 48 2.85 8.17 -5.05
N ASN A 49 3.68 8.71 -4.15
CA ASN A 49 3.24 9.43 -2.95
C ASN A 49 2.32 10.61 -3.27
N SER A 50 2.57 11.31 -4.38
CA SER A 50 1.76 12.47 -4.77
C SER A 50 0.31 12.08 -5.05
N ILE A 51 0.06 10.91 -5.65
CA ILE A 51 -1.28 10.35 -5.92
C ILE A 51 -2.06 10.19 -4.60
N PHE A 52 -1.44 9.57 -3.60
CA PHE A 52 -2.05 9.35 -2.29
C PHE A 52 -2.26 10.66 -1.51
N ALA A 53 -1.32 11.60 -1.61
CA ALA A 53 -1.40 12.87 -0.94
C ALA A 53 -2.51 13.77 -1.51
N SER A 54 -2.68 13.76 -2.84
CA SER A 54 -3.65 14.56 -3.58
C SER A 54 -5.06 14.00 -3.58
N ALA A 55 -5.26 12.73 -3.24
CA ALA A 55 -6.60 12.15 -3.14
C ALA A 55 -7.47 12.95 -2.15
N ASP A 56 -8.66 13.36 -2.58
CA ASP A 56 -9.53 14.30 -1.86
C ASP A 56 -9.97 13.77 -0.48
N SER A 57 -10.12 12.44 -0.35
CA SER A 57 -10.60 11.86 0.89
C SER A 57 -9.55 11.92 2.01
N PRO A 58 -9.93 12.34 3.22
CA PRO A 58 -9.04 12.30 4.38
C PRO A 58 -8.67 10.88 4.81
N GLY A 59 -9.40 9.85 4.39
CA GLY A 59 -9.11 8.45 4.67
C GLY A 59 -9.68 7.51 3.61
N TYR A 60 -8.86 6.57 3.15
CA TYR A 60 -9.21 5.61 2.12
C TYR A 60 -8.55 4.25 2.37
N PHE A 61 -9.17 3.21 1.82
CA PHE A 61 -8.55 1.90 1.63
C PHE A 61 -7.79 1.92 0.31
N TRP A 62 -6.58 1.38 0.28
CA TRP A 62 -5.81 1.12 -0.93
C TRP A 62 -5.87 -0.37 -1.22
N GLU A 63 -6.19 -0.75 -2.46
CA GLU A 63 -6.35 -2.15 -2.88
C GLU A 63 -5.81 -2.35 -4.30
N SER A 64 -4.99 -3.37 -4.51
CA SER A 64 -4.57 -3.82 -5.85
C SER A 64 -5.33 -5.08 -6.28
N PRO A 65 -5.42 -5.37 -7.59
CA PRO A 65 -5.73 -6.71 -8.12
C PRO A 65 -4.84 -7.81 -7.50
N PRO A 66 -5.25 -9.09 -7.59
CA PRO A 66 -4.38 -10.21 -7.26
C PRO A 66 -3.12 -10.18 -8.13
N LEU A 67 -1.97 -10.43 -7.51
CA LEU A 67 -0.67 -10.44 -8.17
C LEU A 67 -0.03 -11.83 -8.07
N SER A 68 0.40 -12.37 -9.20
CA SER A 68 1.05 -13.67 -9.37
C SER A 68 2.04 -13.60 -10.52
N SER A 69 2.88 -14.61 -10.67
CA SER A 69 3.80 -14.71 -11.82
C SER A 69 3.08 -14.78 -13.18
N VAL A 70 1.79 -15.09 -13.19
CA VAL A 70 0.96 -15.13 -14.42
C VAL A 70 0.55 -13.73 -14.88
N ASN A 71 0.36 -12.79 -13.94
CA ASN A 71 -0.20 -11.48 -14.24
C ASN A 71 0.66 -10.29 -13.77
N GLU A 72 1.88 -10.53 -13.28
CA GLU A 72 2.81 -9.46 -12.87
C GLU A 72 3.21 -8.50 -14.01
N ASN A 73 3.10 -8.95 -15.27
CA ASN A 73 3.35 -8.14 -16.45
C ASN A 73 2.09 -7.40 -16.96
N GLN A 74 0.94 -7.52 -16.29
CA GLN A 74 -0.24 -6.73 -16.59
C GLN A 74 -0.07 -5.28 -16.11
N ALA A 75 -0.82 -4.36 -16.73
CA ALA A 75 -0.80 -2.95 -16.39
C ALA A 75 -1.10 -2.73 -14.89
N CYS A 76 -0.25 -1.96 -14.24
CA CYS A 76 -0.31 -1.64 -12.83
C CYS A 76 -1.44 -0.64 -12.59
N GLU A 77 -2.38 -1.07 -11.76
CA GLU A 77 -3.45 -0.23 -11.28
C GLU A 77 -3.77 -0.52 -9.81
N PHE A 78 -4.47 0.40 -9.18
CA PHE A 78 -5.04 0.20 -7.84
C PHE A 78 -6.28 1.05 -7.68
N VAL A 79 -7.02 0.80 -6.62
CA VAL A 79 -8.15 1.65 -6.23
C VAL A 79 -7.89 2.30 -4.88
N LEU A 80 -8.42 3.52 -4.74
CA LEU A 80 -8.63 4.16 -3.45
C LEU A 80 -10.13 4.21 -3.18
N ILE A 81 -10.58 3.51 -2.14
CA ILE A 81 -11.99 3.49 -1.72
C ILE A 81 -12.13 4.37 -0.48
N ASN A 82 -12.95 5.41 -0.57
CA ASN A 82 -13.15 6.39 0.49
C ASN A 82 -13.74 5.74 1.75
N SER A 83 -13.31 6.23 2.91
CA SER A 83 -13.67 5.64 4.19
C SER A 83 -13.78 6.69 5.28
N GLY A 84 -15.00 7.15 5.51
CA GLY A 84 -15.33 8.00 6.66
C GLY A 84 -14.94 7.39 8.02
N PRO A 85 -15.08 6.07 8.27
CA PRO A 85 -14.64 5.46 9.52
C PRO A 85 -13.14 5.61 9.82
N LEU A 86 -12.27 5.52 8.82
CA LEU A 86 -10.82 5.66 9.01
C LEU A 86 -10.45 7.04 9.57
N THR A 87 -11.17 8.08 9.17
CA THR A 87 -10.86 9.48 9.52
C THR A 87 -10.99 9.77 11.02
N ARG A 88 -11.74 8.93 11.75
CA ARG A 88 -12.01 9.08 13.19
C ARG A 88 -11.06 8.27 14.07
N LEU A 89 -10.17 7.47 13.48
CA LEU A 89 -9.27 6.61 14.23
C LEU A 89 -8.21 7.44 14.97
N GLN A 90 -7.84 6.94 16.16
CA GLN A 90 -6.70 7.41 16.93
C GLN A 90 -5.54 6.43 16.76
N PRO A 91 -4.32 6.90 16.50
CA PRO A 91 -3.18 6.02 16.24
C PRO A 91 -2.85 5.15 17.46
N ASP A 92 -2.80 3.83 17.27
CA ASP A 92 -2.40 2.88 18.30
C ASP A 92 -1.46 1.78 17.76
N TRP A 93 -0.17 1.97 17.96
CA TRP A 93 0.87 1.02 17.56
C TRP A 93 1.04 -0.17 18.52
N ARG A 94 0.43 -0.14 19.72
CA ARG A 94 0.68 -1.14 20.79
C ARG A 94 0.40 -2.58 20.34
N PRO A 95 -0.61 -2.89 19.50
CA PRO A 95 -0.79 -4.23 18.95
C PRO A 95 0.43 -4.77 18.19
N PHE A 96 1.29 -3.90 17.66
CA PHE A 96 2.52 -4.25 16.94
C PHE A 96 3.79 -4.04 17.80
N ALA A 97 3.68 -3.83 19.11
CA ALA A 97 4.83 -3.59 19.98
C ALA A 97 5.85 -4.74 19.96
N LYS A 98 5.39 -6.00 19.93
CA LYS A 98 6.27 -7.18 19.87
C LYS A 98 7.11 -7.21 18.59
N PRO A 99 6.53 -7.18 17.37
CA PRO A 99 7.33 -7.16 16.15
C PRO A 99 8.23 -5.92 16.04
N PHE A 100 7.78 -4.74 16.50
CA PHE A 100 8.61 -3.53 16.48
C PHE A 100 9.81 -3.55 17.42
N ARG A 101 9.76 -4.34 18.51
CA ARG A 101 10.90 -4.57 19.39
C ARG A 101 11.87 -5.61 18.84
N ALA A 102 11.41 -6.49 17.95
CA ALA A 102 12.23 -7.52 17.33
C ALA A 102 13.05 -7.02 16.12
N SER A 103 12.62 -5.92 15.49
CA SER A 103 13.38 -5.24 14.43
C SER A 103 14.55 -4.41 15.01
N ARG A 104 15.52 -4.03 14.17
CA ARG A 104 16.65 -3.19 14.63
C ARG A 104 16.13 -1.84 15.06
N GLN A 105 16.80 -1.21 16.03
CA GLN A 105 16.38 0.09 16.54
C GLN A 105 16.36 1.17 15.44
N SER A 106 17.32 1.11 14.50
CA SER A 106 17.43 1.99 13.34
C SER A 106 16.38 1.79 12.26
N ASP A 107 15.58 0.72 12.31
CA ASP A 107 14.62 0.43 11.25
C ASP A 107 13.46 1.44 11.30
N LEU A 108 13.09 1.99 10.15
CA LEU A 108 11.94 2.91 10.04
C LEU A 108 10.61 2.15 9.89
N VAL A 109 10.68 0.90 9.45
CA VAL A 109 9.57 0.04 9.05
C VAL A 109 9.88 -1.37 9.51
N ALA A 110 8.85 -2.14 9.87
CA ALA A 110 8.99 -3.55 10.18
C ALA A 110 8.06 -4.36 9.27
N ALA A 111 8.56 -5.52 8.83
CA ALA A 111 7.76 -6.53 8.16
C ALA A 111 7.66 -7.79 9.02
N PHE A 112 6.45 -8.29 9.24
CA PHE A 112 6.17 -9.41 10.15
C PHE A 112 4.88 -10.14 9.77
N ASN A 113 4.74 -11.39 10.16
CA ASN A 113 3.49 -12.13 9.93
C ASN A 113 2.41 -11.66 10.91
N ASN A 114 1.16 -11.60 10.46
CA ASN A 114 0.04 -11.36 11.36
C ASN A 114 -0.16 -12.55 12.33
N LEU A 115 -1.00 -12.37 13.35
CA LEU A 115 -1.27 -13.40 14.37
C LEU A 115 -1.77 -14.73 13.77
N GLY A 116 -2.56 -14.68 12.70
CA GLY A 116 -3.07 -15.87 12.01
C GLY A 116 -2.08 -16.54 11.06
N GLY A 117 -0.94 -15.91 10.78
CA GLY A 117 0.08 -16.43 9.87
C GLY A 117 -0.28 -16.41 8.37
N ASP A 118 -1.43 -15.85 8.00
CA ASP A 118 -1.98 -15.84 6.64
C ASP A 118 -1.76 -14.52 5.89
N ALA A 119 -1.07 -13.57 6.51
CA ALA A 119 -0.69 -12.30 5.92
C ALA A 119 0.71 -11.88 6.37
N ARG A 120 1.51 -11.40 5.42
CA ARG A 120 2.69 -10.58 5.73
C ARG A 120 2.24 -9.13 5.86
N LEU A 121 2.60 -8.49 6.97
CA LEU A 121 2.30 -7.11 7.25
C LEU A 121 3.57 -6.27 7.10
N VAL A 122 3.45 -5.11 6.47
CA VAL A 122 4.50 -4.07 6.39
C VAL A 122 3.94 -2.84 7.10
N SER A 123 4.63 -2.35 8.12
CA SER A 123 4.10 -1.30 9.00
C SER A 123 5.20 -0.32 9.46
N PRO A 124 4.96 1.01 9.41
CA PRO A 124 5.92 1.99 9.91
C PRO A 124 6.09 1.85 11.41
N ARG A 125 7.34 1.96 11.89
CA ARG A 125 7.63 1.99 13.32
C ARG A 125 7.35 3.38 13.90
N PRO A 126 6.82 3.49 15.13
CA PRO A 126 6.68 4.79 15.78
C PRO A 126 8.06 5.41 16.00
N GLN A 127 8.32 6.56 15.39
CA GLN A 127 9.57 7.31 15.58
C GLN A 127 9.51 8.19 16.84
N THR A 128 8.31 8.65 17.19
CA THR A 128 8.03 9.44 18.39
C THR A 128 6.73 8.96 19.05
N LYS A 129 6.39 9.52 20.21
CA LYS A 129 5.11 9.24 20.88
C LYS A 129 3.90 9.88 20.18
N GLN A 130 4.11 10.81 19.25
CA GLN A 130 3.07 11.65 18.63
C GLN A 130 2.85 11.34 17.14
N CYS A 131 3.34 10.19 16.65
CA CYS A 131 3.14 9.77 15.28
C CYS A 131 1.66 9.55 14.95
N ASP A 132 1.15 10.22 13.91
CA ASP A 132 -0.21 10.04 13.41
C ASP A 132 -0.25 9.11 12.19
N TYR A 133 -0.01 7.82 12.44
CA TYR A 133 0.04 6.79 11.38
C TYR A 133 -1.16 5.86 11.45
N ALA A 134 -2.35 6.38 11.81
CA ALA A 134 -3.53 5.55 12.02
C ALA A 134 -3.93 4.74 10.76
N HIS A 135 -3.70 5.30 9.58
CA HIS A 135 -3.97 4.69 8.27
C HIS A 135 -3.09 5.34 7.18
N LEU A 136 -3.16 4.82 5.95
CA LEU A 136 -2.26 5.20 4.85
C LEU A 136 -2.29 6.70 4.55
N ALA A 137 -3.49 7.27 4.37
CA ALA A 137 -3.63 8.68 4.02
C ALA A 137 -2.96 9.65 5.03
N ARG A 138 -3.11 9.39 6.35
CA ARG A 138 -2.44 10.20 7.38
C ARG A 138 -0.93 9.96 7.40
N PHE A 139 -0.49 8.72 7.23
CA PHE A 139 0.93 8.40 7.15
C PHE A 139 1.61 9.13 5.99
N ILE A 140 1.08 9.03 4.77
CA ILE A 140 1.67 9.69 3.59
C ILE A 140 1.73 11.21 3.77
N ARG A 141 0.70 11.83 4.35
CA ARG A 141 0.62 13.29 4.51
C ARG A 141 1.46 13.84 5.68
N ASN A 142 1.71 13.04 6.72
CA ASN A 142 2.27 13.55 7.98
C ASN A 142 3.62 12.91 8.39
N ALA A 143 4.01 11.77 7.81
CA ALA A 143 5.24 11.09 8.20
C ALA A 143 6.50 11.75 7.60
N PRO A 144 7.68 11.60 8.24
CA PRO A 144 8.94 12.00 7.63
C PRO A 144 9.13 11.34 6.25
N PRO A 145 9.55 12.07 5.20
CA PRO A 145 9.66 11.52 3.85
C PRO A 145 10.51 10.25 3.76
N GLN A 146 11.60 10.17 4.53
CA GLN A 146 12.47 8.98 4.54
C GLN A 146 11.77 7.73 5.06
N GLN A 147 10.81 7.89 5.97
CA GLN A 147 10.01 6.77 6.49
C GLN A 147 8.94 6.34 5.49
N VAL A 148 8.35 7.29 4.75
CA VAL A 148 7.43 6.98 3.67
C VAL A 148 8.14 6.20 2.56
N ASP A 149 9.33 6.64 2.16
CA ASP A 149 10.15 5.91 1.19
C ASP A 149 10.50 4.51 1.68
N ALA A 150 10.96 4.39 2.93
CA ALA A 150 11.28 3.09 3.51
C ALA A 150 10.05 2.14 3.54
N PHE A 151 8.84 2.67 3.73
CA PHE A 151 7.61 1.88 3.74
C PHE A 151 7.35 1.24 2.38
N TRP A 152 7.45 2.03 1.31
CA TRP A 152 7.26 1.52 -0.05
C TRP A 152 8.37 0.56 -0.47
N ILE A 153 9.63 0.84 -0.11
CA ILE A 153 10.76 -0.07 -0.38
C ILE A 153 10.55 -1.42 0.30
N TYR A 154 10.15 -1.43 1.57
CA TYR A 154 9.87 -2.68 2.29
C TYR A 154 8.67 -3.42 1.69
N LEU A 155 7.62 -2.70 1.31
CA LEU A 155 6.45 -3.30 0.69
C LEU A 155 6.78 -3.93 -0.66
N ALA A 156 7.55 -3.24 -1.50
CA ALA A 156 8.01 -3.75 -2.78
C ALA A 156 8.83 -5.03 -2.61
N ARG A 157 9.86 -5.00 -1.75
CA ARG A 157 10.71 -6.17 -1.45
C ARG A 157 9.92 -7.36 -0.95
N GLU A 158 9.06 -7.14 0.03
CA GLU A 158 8.26 -8.21 0.63
C GLU A 158 7.23 -8.77 -0.36
N THR A 159 6.76 -7.96 -1.30
CA THR A 159 5.86 -8.39 -2.38
C THR A 159 6.63 -9.20 -3.41
N LEU A 160 7.73 -8.66 -3.97
CA LEU A 160 8.57 -9.33 -4.97
C LEU A 160 9.07 -10.69 -4.49
N ALA A 161 9.43 -10.81 -3.21
CA ALA A 161 9.84 -12.08 -2.61
C ALA A 161 8.70 -13.12 -2.45
N ARG A 162 7.45 -12.74 -2.72
CA ARG A 162 6.24 -13.57 -2.56
C ARG A 162 5.46 -13.78 -3.84
N ILE A 163 5.78 -13.05 -4.92
CA ILE A 163 5.14 -13.32 -6.20
C ILE A 163 5.58 -14.71 -6.66
N GLY A 164 4.59 -15.51 -7.06
CA GLY A 164 4.77 -16.85 -7.58
C GLY A 164 3.49 -17.33 -8.24
N GLU A 165 3.34 -18.63 -8.41
CA GLU A 165 2.16 -19.22 -9.06
C GLU A 165 0.86 -18.89 -8.30
N GLN A 166 0.91 -18.89 -6.98
CA GLN A 166 -0.23 -18.53 -6.14
C GLN A 166 -0.32 -17.02 -5.98
N PRO A 167 -1.51 -16.42 -6.19
CA PRO A 167 -1.67 -14.98 -6.10
C PRO A 167 -1.54 -14.45 -4.67
N VAL A 168 -1.08 -13.22 -4.57
CA VAL A 168 -1.11 -12.39 -3.37
C VAL A 168 -1.94 -11.13 -3.59
N TRP A 169 -2.53 -10.60 -2.53
CA TRP A 169 -3.35 -9.41 -2.52
C TRP A 169 -2.70 -8.32 -1.68
N LEU A 170 -2.52 -7.13 -2.26
CA LEU A 170 -1.94 -5.96 -1.58
C LEU A 170 -3.03 -4.98 -1.19
N SER A 171 -3.12 -4.66 0.10
CA SER A 171 -4.11 -3.70 0.58
C SER A 171 -3.77 -2.99 1.89
N THR A 172 -4.48 -1.90 2.18
CA THR A 172 -4.59 -1.31 3.53
C THR A 172 -6.04 -1.22 3.96
N ALA A 173 -6.42 -1.98 5.00
CA ALA A 173 -7.77 -1.96 5.57
C ALA A 173 -7.86 -1.13 6.87
N GLY A 174 -6.97 -1.33 7.85
CA GLY A 174 -6.81 -0.41 9.00
C GLY A 174 -7.94 -0.31 10.06
N LEU A 175 -9.10 -0.96 9.89
CA LEU A 175 -10.22 -0.81 10.84
C LEU A 175 -10.08 -1.60 12.15
N GLY A 176 -9.36 -2.73 12.14
CA GLY A 176 -9.20 -3.57 13.33
C GLY A 176 -8.02 -3.19 14.23
N VAL A 177 -6.98 -2.58 13.64
CA VAL A 177 -5.82 -2.01 14.35
C VAL A 177 -5.57 -0.65 13.73
N SER A 178 -5.73 0.41 14.52
CA SER A 178 -5.60 1.80 14.11
C SER A 178 -4.13 2.24 14.02
N TRP A 179 -3.35 1.48 13.28
CA TRP A 179 -1.98 1.79 12.92
C TRP A 179 -1.71 1.21 11.55
N LEU A 180 -1.12 2.00 10.65
CA LEU A 180 -0.91 1.63 9.26
C LEU A 180 -0.22 0.27 9.17
N HIS A 181 -0.79 -0.62 8.38
CA HIS A 181 -0.16 -1.85 7.95
C HIS A 181 -0.66 -2.16 6.55
N ALA A 182 0.25 -2.17 5.58
CA ALA A 182 -0.01 -2.83 4.30
C ALA A 182 -0.03 -4.33 4.55
N ARG A 183 -0.92 -5.02 3.84
CA ARG A 183 -1.14 -6.45 3.93
C ARG A 183 -0.76 -7.07 2.61
N ILE A 184 0.08 -8.09 2.64
CA ILE A 184 0.33 -9.02 1.55
C ILE A 184 -0.34 -10.33 1.97
N CYS A 185 -1.54 -10.58 1.47
CA CYS A 185 -2.39 -11.70 1.88
C CYS A 185 -2.46 -12.78 0.80
N VAL A 186 -2.62 -14.03 1.20
CA VAL A 186 -2.90 -15.16 0.28
C VAL A 186 -4.40 -15.28 -0.09
N THR A 187 -5.22 -14.37 0.43
CA THR A 187 -6.66 -14.24 0.15
C THR A 187 -7.06 -12.76 0.20
N PRO A 188 -8.12 -12.32 -0.49
CA PRO A 188 -8.54 -10.91 -0.55
C PRO A 188 -9.30 -10.45 0.72
N LYS A 189 -8.76 -10.77 1.90
CA LYS A 189 -9.40 -10.41 3.18
C LYS A 189 -9.49 -8.90 3.31
N TYR A 190 -10.69 -8.43 3.64
CA TYR A 190 -11.04 -7.03 3.90
C TYR A 190 -11.10 -6.10 2.69
N TYR A 191 -11.00 -6.65 1.47
CA TYR A 191 -11.25 -5.87 0.26
C TYR A 191 -12.66 -5.26 0.27
N ARG A 192 -12.78 -4.06 -0.29
CA ARG A 192 -14.02 -3.33 -0.51
C ARG A 192 -14.42 -3.33 -1.96
N TYR A 193 -13.44 -3.37 -2.86
CA TYR A 193 -13.68 -3.42 -4.29
C TYR A 193 -13.80 -4.88 -4.75
N ALA A 194 -15.04 -5.34 -4.92
CA ALA A 194 -15.35 -6.73 -5.26
C ALA A 194 -14.63 -7.25 -6.52
N PRO A 195 -14.40 -6.46 -7.58
CA PRO A 195 -13.66 -6.93 -8.75
C PRO A 195 -12.22 -7.39 -8.46
N TYR A 196 -11.59 -6.88 -7.40
CA TYR A 196 -10.24 -7.32 -7.00
C TYR A 196 -10.26 -8.49 -6.00
N ALA A 197 -11.43 -8.87 -5.50
CA ALA A 197 -11.60 -9.98 -4.56
C ALA A 197 -11.82 -11.34 -5.25
N ALA A 198 -11.70 -11.41 -6.57
CA ALA A 198 -11.70 -12.67 -7.32
C ALA A 198 -10.28 -13.26 -7.42
N HIS A 199 -10.20 -14.59 -7.58
CA HIS A 199 -8.95 -15.22 -8.00
C HIS A 199 -8.67 -14.88 -9.47
N PRO A 200 -7.41 -14.68 -9.88
CA PRO A 200 -7.07 -14.51 -11.28
C PRO A 200 -7.48 -15.79 -12.04
N ALA A 201 -8.05 -15.58 -13.23
CA ALA A 201 -8.49 -16.65 -14.14
C ALA A 201 -7.29 -17.30 -14.86
#